data_AF-A0A3C1H3P4-F1
#
_entry.id   AF-A0A3C1H3P4-F1
#
_cell.length_a   1.000
_cell.length_b   1.000
_cell.length_c   1.000
_cell.angle_alpha   90.00
_cell.angle_beta   90.00
_cell.angle_gamma   90.00
#
_symmetry.space_group_name_H-M   'P 1'
#
loop_
_entity.id
_entity.type
_entity.pdbx_description
1 polymer ?
#
loop_
_entity_poly.entity_id
_entity_poly.type
_entity_poly.pdbx_seq_one_letter_code
_entity_poly.pdbx_strand_id
1 'polypeptide(L)'
;MENGFWHKLWGSIIAENTYILIWAICMAVFCVILIVRVRSQQPLGKKDIFTRIFYEVFQTGISIFPLLGMFGTVKALLSMDFTNDLAGAQLRFFDALTSTAWGIIFAVLFKVVNAVLAPFMEPLLEQPQPDGKSEEDPE
;
A
#
# COMPACT_ATOMS: atom_id res chain seq x y z
N MET A 1 -18.47 -18.36 -19.56
CA MET A 1 -17.04 -18.55 -19.91
C MET A 1 -16.19 -17.59 -19.09
N GLU A 2 -16.23 -17.68 -17.74
CA GLU A 2 -15.67 -16.62 -16.88
C GLU A 2 -14.85 -17.14 -15.68
N ASN A 3 -14.52 -18.44 -15.66
CA ASN A 3 -13.79 -19.04 -14.56
C ASN A 3 -12.27 -19.15 -14.84
N GLY A 4 -11.84 -18.92 -16.09
CA GLY A 4 -10.44 -19.07 -16.49
C GLY A 4 -9.58 -17.84 -16.20
N PHE A 5 -10.13 -16.64 -16.36
CA PHE A 5 -9.39 -15.39 -16.14
C PHE A 5 -9.10 -15.17 -14.67
N TRP A 6 -10.12 -15.22 -13.81
CA TRP A 6 -9.97 -15.11 -12.36
C TRP A 6 -9.09 -16.21 -11.79
N HIS A 7 -9.23 -17.45 -12.21
CA HIS A 7 -8.38 -18.55 -11.73
C HIS A 7 -6.91 -18.39 -12.14
N LYS A 8 -6.63 -17.90 -13.37
CA LYS A 8 -5.26 -17.60 -13.81
C LYS A 8 -4.68 -16.39 -13.07
N LEU A 9 -5.47 -15.36 -12.83
CA LEU A 9 -5.08 -14.18 -12.05
C LEU A 9 -4.75 -14.56 -10.60
N TRP A 10 -5.66 -15.26 -9.92
CA TRP A 10 -5.44 -15.73 -8.55
C TRP A 10 -4.28 -16.74 -8.47
N GLY A 11 -4.14 -17.63 -9.45
CA GLY A 11 -3.00 -18.56 -9.54
C GLY A 11 -1.65 -17.86 -9.69
N SER A 12 -1.58 -16.78 -10.48
CA SER A 12 -0.36 -15.97 -10.66
C SER A 12 0.02 -15.19 -9.39
N ILE A 13 -0.96 -14.73 -8.60
CA ILE A 13 -0.69 -14.10 -7.31
C ILE A 13 -0.12 -15.11 -6.31
N ILE A 14 -0.74 -16.29 -6.22
CA ILE A 14 -0.44 -17.28 -5.18
C ILE A 14 0.91 -17.98 -5.42
N ALA A 15 1.22 -18.32 -6.69
CA ALA A 15 2.40 -19.12 -7.02
C ALA A 15 3.69 -18.31 -7.24
N GLU A 16 3.61 -17.14 -7.88
CA GLU A 16 4.80 -16.38 -8.31
C GLU A 16 5.01 -15.10 -7.47
N ASN A 17 3.94 -14.52 -6.93
CA ASN A 17 3.94 -13.20 -6.28
C ASN A 17 3.53 -13.24 -4.80
N THR A 18 3.94 -14.30 -4.10
CA THR A 18 3.59 -14.53 -2.69
C THR A 18 4.03 -13.36 -1.78
N TYR A 19 5.11 -12.66 -2.13
CA TYR A 19 5.60 -11.49 -1.38
C TYR A 19 4.63 -10.30 -1.45
N ILE A 20 4.02 -10.02 -2.62
CA ILE A 20 2.99 -8.97 -2.76
C ILE A 20 1.72 -9.38 -1.99
N LEU A 21 1.33 -10.65 -2.09
CA LEU A 21 0.14 -11.16 -1.40
C LEU A 21 0.31 -11.12 0.13
N ILE A 22 1.45 -11.54 0.67
CA ILE A 22 1.75 -11.45 2.11
C ILE A 22 1.69 -9.99 2.56
N TRP A 23 2.32 -9.08 1.81
CA TRP A 23 2.28 -7.64 2.13
C TRP A 23 0.85 -7.07 2.07
N ALA A 24 0.08 -7.45 1.06
CA ALA A 24 -1.31 -7.04 0.90
C ALA A 24 -2.21 -7.56 2.03
N ILE A 25 -2.03 -8.81 2.46
CA ILE A 25 -2.78 -9.38 3.58
C ILE A 25 -2.39 -8.67 4.88
N CYS A 26 -1.10 -8.48 5.16
CA CYS A 26 -0.64 -7.74 6.33
C CYS A 26 -1.22 -6.33 6.37
N MET A 27 -1.22 -5.61 5.24
CA MET A 27 -1.83 -4.29 5.12
C MET A 27 -3.35 -4.31 5.24
N ALA A 28 -4.03 -5.31 4.69
CA ALA A 28 -5.48 -5.45 4.83
C ALA A 28 -5.86 -5.71 6.29
N VAL A 29 -5.13 -6.57 7.00
CA VAL A 29 -5.31 -6.81 8.44
C VAL A 29 -5.03 -5.52 9.22
N PHE A 30 -3.97 -4.79 8.87
CA PHE A 30 -3.65 -3.49 9.47
C PHE A 30 -4.74 -2.44 9.24
N CYS A 31 -5.29 -2.36 8.02
CA CYS A 31 -6.45 -1.52 7.69
C CYS A 31 -7.67 -1.90 8.53
N VAL A 32 -8.00 -3.19 8.62
CA VAL A 32 -9.16 -3.64 9.40
C VAL A 32 -8.96 -3.29 10.88
N ILE A 33 -7.76 -3.50 11.43
CA ILE A 33 -7.43 -3.07 12.80
C ILE A 33 -7.60 -1.56 12.95
N LEU A 34 -7.16 -0.75 11.98
CA LEU A 34 -7.34 0.70 12.01
C LEU A 34 -8.82 1.09 11.97
N ILE A 35 -9.61 0.51 11.06
CA ILE A 35 -11.03 0.79 10.94
C ILE A 35 -11.77 0.39 12.22
N VAL A 36 -11.46 -0.77 12.80
CA VAL A 36 -12.05 -1.25 14.06
C VAL A 36 -11.64 -0.35 15.22
N ARG A 37 -10.36 0.05 15.31
CA ARG A 37 -9.84 0.96 16.34
C ARG A 37 -10.49 2.35 16.24
N VAL A 38 -10.60 2.89 15.03
CA VAL A 38 -11.24 4.19 14.75
C VAL A 38 -12.72 4.14 15.12
N ARG A 39 -13.45 3.08 14.73
CA ARG A 39 -14.87 2.93 15.09
C ARG A 39 -15.09 2.69 16.59
N SER A 40 -14.17 2.00 17.25
CA SER A 40 -14.25 1.73 18.69
C SER A 40 -13.87 2.94 19.55
N GLN A 41 -13.21 3.97 18.99
CA GLN A 41 -12.73 5.17 19.69
C GLN A 41 -13.69 6.36 19.54
N GLN A 42 -14.96 6.13 19.87
CA GLN A 42 -15.92 7.19 20.19
C GLN A 42 -16.15 7.08 21.71
N PRO A 43 -15.50 7.84 22.60
CA PRO A 43 -15.20 9.28 22.48
C PRO A 43 -13.74 9.69 22.78
N LEU A 44 -13.39 10.91 22.32
CA LEU A 44 -12.11 11.61 22.46
C LEU A 44 -11.50 11.53 23.87
N GLY A 45 -10.33 10.90 23.98
CA GLY A 45 -9.53 10.96 25.21
C GLY A 45 -8.11 10.41 25.02
N LYS A 46 -7.15 11.31 24.73
CA LYS A 46 -5.69 11.13 24.90
C LYS A 46 -4.96 10.06 24.05
N LYS A 47 -5.61 9.40 23.08
CA LYS A 47 -5.03 8.34 22.20
C LYS A 47 -4.96 8.72 20.71
N ASP A 48 -4.96 10.02 20.43
CA ASP A 48 -4.99 10.67 19.13
C ASP A 48 -3.64 10.59 18.39
N ILE A 49 -2.50 10.74 19.08
CA ILE A 49 -1.16 10.68 18.46
C ILE A 49 -0.88 9.32 17.82
N PHE A 50 -1.19 8.22 18.52
CA PHE A 50 -0.94 6.88 17.99
C PHE A 50 -1.78 6.58 16.75
N THR A 51 -3.05 7.00 16.75
CA THR A 51 -3.97 6.83 15.61
C THR A 51 -3.51 7.66 14.42
N ARG A 52 -3.02 8.88 14.66
CA ARG A 52 -2.40 9.74 13.64
C ARG A 52 -1.15 9.09 13.03
N ILE A 53 -0.19 8.68 13.85
CA ILE A 53 1.04 8.03 13.38
C ILE A 53 0.69 6.77 12.58
N PHE A 54 -0.25 5.96 13.06
CA PHE A 54 -0.69 4.77 12.36
C PHE A 54 -1.33 5.08 10.99
N TYR A 55 -2.13 6.13 10.90
CA TYR A 55 -2.74 6.57 9.65
C TYR A 55 -1.69 7.10 8.66
N GLU A 56 -0.72 7.90 9.12
CA GLU A 56 0.38 8.39 8.30
C GLU A 56 1.28 7.23 7.80
N VAL A 57 1.56 6.24 8.66
CA VAL A 57 2.28 5.01 8.29
C VAL A 57 1.48 4.19 7.29
N PHE A 58 0.16 4.08 7.46
CA PHE A 58 -0.71 3.42 6.49
C PHE A 58 -0.62 4.08 5.12
N GLN A 59 -0.82 5.41 5.05
CA GLN A 59 -0.74 6.16 3.80
C GLN A 59 0.63 6.02 3.12
N THR A 60 1.70 6.05 3.90
CA THR A 60 3.07 5.81 3.40
C THR A 60 3.23 4.39 2.88
N GLY A 61 2.64 3.40 3.54
CA GLY A 61 2.71 2.02 3.07
C GLY A 61 1.93 1.76 1.78
N ILE A 62 0.91 2.56 1.45
CA ILE A 62 0.22 2.49 0.15
C ILE A 62 1.21 2.78 -1.00
N SER A 63 2.14 3.73 -0.82
CA SER A 63 3.12 4.09 -1.85
C SER A 63 4.27 3.09 -1.97
N ILE A 64 4.40 2.14 -1.03
CA ILE A 64 5.40 1.07 -1.09
C ILE A 64 4.97 -0.02 -2.09
N PHE A 65 3.68 -0.24 -2.32
CA PHE A 65 3.19 -1.29 -3.25
C PHE A 65 3.69 -1.13 -4.70
N PRO A 66 3.66 0.07 -5.32
CA PRO A 66 4.26 0.27 -6.63
C PRO A 66 5.78 0.08 -6.64
N LEU A 67 6.46 0.42 -5.54
CA LEU A 67 7.91 0.22 -5.41
C LEU A 67 8.26 -1.28 -5.34
N LEU A 68 7.45 -2.09 -4.65
CA LEU A 68 7.58 -3.55 -4.63
C LEU A 68 7.32 -4.17 -6.01
N GLY A 69 6.37 -3.62 -6.78
CA GLY A 69 6.14 -4.03 -8.18
C GLY A 69 7.35 -3.76 -9.07
N MET A 70 7.95 -2.58 -8.94
CA MET A 70 9.19 -2.22 -9.63
C MET A 70 10.36 -3.13 -9.21
N PHE A 71 10.46 -3.49 -7.92
CA PHE A 71 11.44 -4.46 -7.46
C PHE A 71 11.26 -5.85 -8.10
N GLY A 72 10.01 -6.29 -8.30
CA GLY A 72 9.68 -7.51 -9.05
C GLY A 72 10.26 -7.50 -10.47
N THR A 73 10.18 -6.36 -11.17
CA THR A 73 10.80 -6.18 -12.50
C THR A 73 12.32 -6.25 -12.45
N VAL A 74 12.95 -5.60 -11.47
CA VAL A 74 14.42 -5.62 -11.33
C VAL A 74 14.91 -7.05 -11.07
N LYS A 75 14.23 -7.80 -10.18
CA LYS A 75 14.58 -9.19 -9.90
C LYS A 75 14.46 -10.08 -11.14
N ALA A 76 13.38 -9.92 -11.92
CA ALA A 76 13.20 -10.72 -13.13
C ALA A 76 14.28 -10.42 -14.18
N LEU A 77 14.62 -9.15 -14.37
CA LEU A 77 15.68 -8.71 -15.29
C LEU A 77 17.05 -9.24 -14.85
N LEU A 78 17.37 -9.23 -13.54
CA LEU A 78 18.62 -9.79 -13.01
C LEU A 78 18.68 -11.32 -13.10
N SER A 79 17.54 -12.01 -13.08
CA SER A 79 17.48 -13.47 -13.21
C SER A 79 17.49 -13.97 -14.67
N MET A 80 17.46 -13.05 -15.64
CA MET A 80 17.38 -13.40 -17.06
C MET A 80 18.77 -13.76 -17.58
N ASP A 81 19.00 -15.05 -17.79
CA ASP A 81 20.19 -15.54 -18.48
C ASP A 81 19.95 -15.47 -20.00
N PHE A 82 20.53 -14.46 -20.65
CA PHE A 82 20.38 -14.21 -22.10
C PHE A 82 21.05 -15.27 -22.98
N THR A 83 21.73 -16.25 -22.38
CA THR A 83 22.70 -17.10 -23.08
C THR A 83 22.07 -18.37 -23.66
N ASN A 84 20.94 -18.89 -23.14
CA ASN A 84 20.46 -20.23 -23.53
C ASN A 84 18.93 -20.44 -23.72
N ASP A 85 18.05 -19.53 -23.31
CA ASP A 85 16.59 -19.76 -23.47
C ASP A 85 15.76 -18.47 -23.57
N LEU A 86 15.46 -18.05 -24.81
CA LEU A 86 14.64 -16.87 -25.09
C LEU A 86 13.17 -17.06 -24.64
N ALA A 87 12.66 -18.30 -24.64
CA ALA A 87 11.30 -18.60 -24.21
C ALA A 87 11.16 -18.50 -22.68
N GLY A 88 12.15 -18.99 -21.94
CA GLY A 88 12.27 -18.82 -20.49
C GLY A 88 12.42 -17.34 -20.08
N ALA A 89 13.20 -16.56 -20.83
CA ALA A 89 13.34 -15.12 -20.62
C ALA A 89 12.01 -14.36 -20.77
N GLN A 90 11.23 -14.67 -21.82
CA GLN A 90 9.93 -14.04 -22.05
C GLN A 90 8.95 -14.32 -20.91
N LEU A 91 8.92 -15.57 -20.39
CA LEU A 91 8.06 -15.94 -19.28
C LEU A 91 8.37 -15.10 -18.02
N ARG A 92 9.66 -14.99 -17.66
CA ARG A 92 10.10 -14.19 -16.50
C ARG A 92 9.78 -12.71 -16.63
N PHE A 93 9.84 -12.17 -17.84
CA PHE A 93 9.44 -10.79 -18.10
C PHE A 93 7.95 -10.56 -17.88
N PHE A 94 7.10 -11.48 -18.36
CA PHE A 94 5.65 -11.42 -18.10
C PHE A 94 5.32 -11.59 -16.62
N ASP A 95 6.03 -12.43 -15.89
CA ASP A 95 5.87 -12.57 -14.43
C ASP A 95 6.19 -11.25 -13.71
N ALA A 96 7.25 -10.55 -14.14
CA ALA A 96 7.62 -9.23 -13.61
C ALA A 96 6.60 -8.14 -13.92
N LEU A 97 6.10 -8.09 -15.16
CA LEU A 97 5.04 -7.16 -15.54
C LEU A 97 3.76 -7.43 -14.75
N THR A 98 3.45 -8.69 -14.51
CA THR A 98 2.29 -9.10 -13.71
C THR A 98 2.46 -8.67 -12.25
N SER A 99 3.66 -8.81 -11.66
CA SER A 99 4.00 -8.30 -10.34
C SER A 99 3.81 -6.78 -10.21
N THR A 100 4.20 -6.03 -11.25
CA THR A 100 3.97 -4.57 -11.32
C THR A 100 2.49 -4.23 -11.39
N ALA A 101 1.73 -4.93 -12.23
CA ALA A 101 0.29 -4.74 -12.34
C ALA A 101 -0.41 -4.97 -10.99
N TRP A 102 -0.04 -6.02 -10.26
CA TRP A 102 -0.60 -6.29 -8.93
C TRP A 102 -0.21 -5.23 -7.90
N GLY A 103 1.05 -4.77 -7.88
CA GLY A 103 1.48 -3.68 -7.01
C GLY A 103 0.66 -2.41 -7.22
N ILE A 104 0.36 -2.05 -8.47
CA ILE A 104 -0.48 -0.90 -8.81
C ILE A 104 -1.94 -1.13 -8.41
N ILE A 105 -2.52 -2.29 -8.72
CA ILE A 105 -3.91 -2.62 -8.38
C ILE A 105 -4.12 -2.51 -6.87
N PHE A 106 -3.23 -3.08 -6.05
CA PHE A 106 -3.32 -2.97 -4.59
C PHE A 106 -3.15 -1.53 -4.11
N ALA A 107 -2.18 -0.78 -4.65
CA ALA A 107 -2.00 0.63 -4.29
C ALA A 107 -3.25 1.47 -4.55
N VAL A 108 -3.90 1.27 -5.70
CA VAL A 108 -5.15 1.97 -6.05
C VAL A 108 -6.27 1.58 -5.10
N LEU A 109 -6.46 0.28 -4.84
CA LEU A 109 -7.49 -0.20 -3.92
C LEU A 109 -7.33 0.38 -2.51
N PHE A 110 -6.12 0.33 -1.94
CA PHE A 110 -5.86 0.91 -0.63
C PHE A 110 -5.98 2.43 -0.62
N LYS A 111 -5.66 3.11 -1.73
CA LYS A 111 -5.84 4.57 -1.85
C LYS A 111 -7.33 4.96 -1.86
N VAL A 112 -8.19 4.15 -2.47
CA VAL A 112 -9.66 4.34 -2.39
C VAL A 112 -10.14 4.16 -0.96
N VAL A 113 -9.65 3.14 -0.25
CA VAL A 113 -9.94 2.96 1.19
C VAL A 113 -9.45 4.17 1.99
N ASN A 114 -8.24 4.67 1.72
CA ASN A 114 -7.70 5.87 2.35
C ASN A 114 -8.58 7.09 2.14
N ALA A 115 -9.14 7.28 0.93
CA ALA A 115 -10.05 8.38 0.65
C ALA A 115 -11.35 8.32 1.48
N VAL A 116 -11.80 7.12 1.86
CA VAL A 116 -12.94 6.95 2.77
C VAL A 116 -12.54 7.21 4.22
N LEU A 117 -11.31 6.89 4.63
CA LEU A 117 -10.81 7.12 5.99
C LEU A 117 -10.41 8.58 6.25
N ALA A 118 -9.90 9.28 5.24
CA ALA A 118 -9.41 10.66 5.33
C ALA A 118 -10.39 11.63 6.04
N PRO A 119 -11.69 11.71 5.69
CA PRO A 119 -12.61 12.64 6.36
C PRO A 119 -12.87 12.30 7.84
N PHE A 120 -12.63 11.07 8.27
CA PHE A 120 -12.72 10.70 9.70
C PHE A 120 -11.47 11.10 10.48
N MET A 121 -10.33 11.22 9.79
CA MET A 121 -9.04 11.55 10.39
C MET A 121 -8.75 13.05 10.37
N GLU A 122 -9.28 13.78 9.39
CA GLU A 122 -9.07 15.23 9.20
C GLU A 122 -9.34 16.05 10.48
N PRO A 123 -10.43 15.84 11.24
CA PRO A 123 -10.66 16.56 12.50
C PRO A 123 -9.64 16.27 13.61
N LEU A 124 -8.92 15.15 13.53
CA LEU A 124 -7.84 14.78 14.47
C LEU A 124 -6.49 15.36 14.05
N LEU A 125 -6.31 15.66 12.77
CA LEU A 125 -5.09 16.23 12.20
C LEU A 125 -5.07 17.76 12.25
N GLU A 126 -6.26 18.38 12.21
CA GLU A 126 -6.46 19.83 12.16
C GLU A 126 -6.47 20.49 13.55
N GLN A 127 -5.94 19.82 14.60
CA GLN A 127 -5.73 20.48 15.87
C GLN A 127 -4.90 21.75 15.60
N PRO A 128 -5.40 22.95 15.94
CA PRO A 128 -4.69 24.18 15.65
C PRO A 128 -3.34 24.10 16.35
N GLN A 129 -2.28 24.02 15.56
CA GLN A 129 -0.96 24.42 16.01
C GLN A 129 -1.17 25.80 16.64
N PRO A 130 -0.85 26.02 17.92
CA PRO A 130 -0.95 27.36 18.46
C PRO A 130 -0.04 28.22 17.60
N ASP A 131 -0.66 29.08 16.79
CA ASP A 131 0.01 30.14 16.07
C ASP A 131 0.75 30.93 17.14
N GLY A 132 2.06 30.69 17.26
CA GLY A 132 2.98 31.58 17.94
C GLY A 132 3.04 32.86 17.13
N LYS A 133 2.03 33.72 17.30
CA LYS A 133 2.03 35.10 16.85
C LYS A 133 2.00 36.02 18.07
N SER A 134 3.19 36.49 18.43
CA SER A 134 3.56 37.75 19.09
C SER A 134 4.97 37.51 19.64
N GLU A 135 6.03 38.17 19.20
CA GLU A 135 6.19 39.62 19.08
C GLU A 135 7.13 40.00 17.93
N GLU A 136 6.94 41.24 17.49
CA GLU A 136 7.73 42.00 16.53
C GLU A 136 9.24 42.03 16.89
N ASP A 137 10.07 41.98 15.86
CA ASP A 137 11.47 42.42 15.81
C ASP A 137 11.47 43.55 14.76
N PRO A 138 12.33 44.61 14.75
CA PRO A 138 13.41 45.05 15.65
C PRO A 138 13.36 46.58 16.02
N GLU A 139 14.38 47.03 16.77
CA GLU A 139 14.85 48.42 17.05
C GLU A 139 14.07 49.33 18.02
#